data_AF-A0ABD3DH91-F1
#
_entry.id   AF-A0ABD3DH91-F1
#
_cell.length_a   1.000
_cell.length_b   1.000
_cell.length_c   1.000
_cell.angle_alpha   90.00
_cell.angle_beta   90.00
_cell.angle_gamma   90.00
#
_symmetry.space_group_name_H-M   'P 1'
#
loop_
_entity.id
_entity.type
_entity.pdbx_description
1 polymer ?
#
loop_
_entity_poly.entity_id
_entity_poly.type
_entity_poly.pdbx_seq_one_letter_code
_entity_poly.pdbx_strand_id
1 'polypeptide(L)'
;MSFNLKNPKAIGAAVRHLRADKSTPHLHNRLLHNGPDTIDELLERHLVKNDDPKHLNDDENEFLTRQRLTSTRREAMSLYRDIIRATRFFMWPDSRGVLWREVLRENARKEFDAARFEKDPEVITRLLIGGRDAVQAALDKLVEKQKQQIEKERNQSHRR
;
A
#
# COMPACT_ATOMS: atom_id res chain seq x y z
N MET A 1 -17.64 47.43 -12.92
CA MET A 1 -18.17 47.32 -14.29
C MET A 1 -17.81 45.95 -14.82
N SER A 2 -18.83 45.12 -15.00
CA SER A 2 -18.72 43.70 -15.37
C SER A 2 -18.66 43.58 -16.89
N PHE A 3 -17.67 42.87 -17.43
CA PHE A 3 -17.68 42.45 -18.82
C PHE A 3 -17.88 40.94 -18.89
N ASN A 4 -19.13 40.59 -19.18
CA ASN A 4 -19.59 39.25 -19.49
C ASN A 4 -19.49 39.09 -21.01
N LEU A 5 -18.60 38.21 -21.49
CA LEU A 5 -18.56 37.82 -22.89
C LEU A 5 -18.62 36.30 -22.98
N LYS A 6 -19.71 35.85 -23.61
CA LYS A 6 -20.09 34.49 -23.92
C LYS A 6 -19.23 33.98 -25.08
N ASN A 7 -18.64 32.79 -24.94
CA ASN A 7 -18.13 31.97 -26.06
C ASN A 7 -19.27 31.65 -27.04
N PRO A 8 -19.03 31.51 -28.37
CA PRO A 8 -18.65 30.19 -28.92
C PRO A 8 -17.92 30.16 -30.29
N LYS A 9 -17.10 29.09 -30.48
CA LYS A 9 -16.78 28.36 -31.73
C LYS A 9 -16.17 29.10 -32.94
N ALA A 10 -15.08 28.48 -33.45
CA ALA A 10 -14.60 28.42 -34.84
C ALA A 10 -13.29 29.18 -35.16
N ILE A 11 -12.17 28.49 -34.95
CA ILE A 11 -10.95 28.61 -35.76
C ILE A 11 -10.50 27.15 -35.95
N GLY A 12 -10.73 26.49 -37.08
CA GLY A 12 -10.01 26.74 -38.33
C GLY A 12 -8.61 26.10 -38.24
N ALA A 13 -8.51 24.77 -38.18
CA ALA A 13 -8.14 23.96 -39.34
C ALA A 13 -6.86 24.39 -40.07
N ALA A 14 -5.70 24.08 -39.50
CA ALA A 14 -4.40 23.82 -40.16
C ALA A 14 -3.49 23.30 -39.03
N VAL A 15 -2.94 22.10 -39.01
CA VAL A 15 -1.99 21.53 -39.96
C VAL A 15 -2.07 20.01 -39.78
N ARG A 16 -2.56 19.30 -40.80
CA ARG A 16 -2.33 17.85 -40.94
C ARG A 16 -1.00 17.67 -41.66
N HIS A 17 -0.29 16.62 -41.23
CA HIS A 17 0.91 16.02 -41.83
C HIS A 17 2.25 16.33 -41.15
N LEU A 18 2.47 15.69 -39.99
CA LEU A 18 3.73 15.00 -39.73
C LEU A 18 3.43 13.69 -38.98
N ARG A 19 3.61 12.57 -39.70
CA ARG A 19 4.11 11.25 -39.28
C ARG A 19 3.76 10.78 -37.85
N ALA A 20 2.90 9.78 -37.74
CA ALA A 20 3.28 8.35 -37.75
C ALA A 20 3.96 7.91 -36.45
N ASP A 21 3.34 6.91 -35.83
CA ASP A 21 3.85 6.03 -34.79
C ASP A 21 4.57 6.66 -33.61
N LYS A 22 3.78 7.04 -32.60
CA LYS A 22 4.17 6.78 -31.22
C LYS A 22 3.02 6.05 -30.57
N SER A 23 3.12 4.72 -30.62
CA SER A 23 2.45 3.82 -29.71
C SER A 23 2.44 4.47 -28.33
N THR A 24 1.24 4.56 -27.76
CA THR A 24 1.06 4.72 -26.32
C THR A 24 2.08 3.81 -25.64
N PRO A 25 2.94 4.29 -24.74
CA PRO A 25 3.67 3.38 -23.89
C PRO A 25 2.59 2.70 -23.06
N HIS A 26 2.16 1.54 -23.55
CA HIS A 26 1.51 0.49 -22.79
C HIS A 26 2.24 0.52 -21.46
N LEU A 27 1.56 1.00 -20.42
CA LEU A 27 2.03 0.83 -19.05
C LEU A 27 2.30 -0.66 -18.99
N HIS A 28 3.58 -1.02 -19.11
CA HIS A 28 4.03 -2.32 -18.74
C HIS A 28 3.79 -2.29 -17.25
N ASN A 29 2.58 -2.70 -16.85
CA ASN A 29 2.43 -3.62 -15.76
C ASN A 29 3.53 -4.64 -16.01
N ARG A 30 4.69 -4.38 -15.40
CA ARG A 30 5.72 -5.36 -15.15
C ARG A 30 5.02 -6.38 -14.28
N LEU A 31 4.27 -7.28 -14.93
CA LEU A 31 4.04 -8.64 -14.50
C LEU A 31 5.43 -9.30 -14.46
N LEU A 32 6.27 -8.88 -13.52
CA LEU A 32 7.52 -9.54 -13.18
C LEU A 32 7.32 -10.53 -12.04
N HIS A 33 6.09 -10.72 -11.57
CA HIS A 33 5.79 -11.57 -10.42
C HIS A 33 4.61 -12.49 -10.71
N ASN A 34 4.92 -13.69 -11.19
CA ASN A 34 4.06 -14.87 -11.02
C ASN A 34 4.05 -15.25 -9.53
N GLY A 35 3.36 -14.49 -8.70
CA GLY A 35 3.25 -14.82 -7.28
C GLY A 35 1.92 -14.33 -6.73
N PRO A 36 1.17 -15.21 -6.05
CA PRO A 36 -0.26 -15.12 -5.83
C PRO A 36 -0.67 -13.84 -5.08
N ASP A 37 -1.79 -13.26 -5.50
CA ASP A 37 -2.30 -11.96 -5.03
C ASP A 37 -3.33 -12.10 -3.88
N THR A 38 -3.57 -13.31 -3.35
CA THR A 38 -4.53 -13.56 -2.25
C THR A 38 -3.87 -14.16 -1.00
N ILE A 39 -4.40 -13.81 0.17
CA ILE A 39 -3.92 -14.25 1.50
C ILE A 39 -4.03 -15.77 1.66
N ASP A 40 -5.05 -16.39 1.06
CA ASP A 40 -5.30 -17.83 1.14
C ASP A 40 -4.17 -18.66 0.47
N GLU A 41 -3.64 -18.19 -0.67
CA GLU A 41 -2.50 -18.83 -1.35
C GLU A 41 -1.17 -18.62 -0.61
N LEU A 42 -1.06 -17.58 0.23
CA LEU A 42 0.09 -17.36 1.12
C LEU A 42 0.03 -18.28 2.34
N LEU A 43 -1.16 -18.52 2.89
CA LEU A 43 -1.39 -19.46 3.98
C LEU A 43 -1.17 -20.91 3.52
N GLU A 44 -1.67 -21.29 2.35
CA GLU A 44 -1.49 -22.65 1.79
C GLU A 44 0.00 -22.98 1.52
N ARG A 45 0.84 -21.97 1.24
CA ARG A 45 2.28 -22.15 1.04
C ARG A 45 3.07 -22.33 2.35
N HIS A 46 2.59 -21.76 3.45
CA HIS A 46 3.26 -21.79 4.76
C HIS A 46 2.67 -22.84 5.70
N LEU A 47 1.49 -23.38 5.41
CA LEU A 47 0.96 -24.57 6.07
C LEU A 47 1.68 -25.81 5.56
N VAL A 48 2.39 -26.50 6.45
CA VAL A 48 2.97 -27.82 6.18
C VAL A 48 1.80 -28.80 6.00
N LYS A 49 1.54 -29.21 4.74
CA LYS A 49 0.63 -30.33 4.49
C LYS A 49 1.25 -31.58 5.14
N ASN A 50 0.53 -32.17 6.10
CA ASN A 50 0.92 -33.38 6.83
C ASN A 50 0.72 -34.64 5.97
N ASP A 51 1.20 -34.62 4.73
CA ASP A 51 1.27 -35.82 3.90
C ASP A 51 2.70 -36.34 4.01
N ASP A 52 2.82 -37.56 4.55
CA ASP A 52 4.01 -38.39 4.84
C ASP A 52 5.40 -37.94 4.34
N PRO A 53 6.48 -38.15 5.14
CA PRO A 53 7.82 -37.65 4.86
C PRO A 53 8.43 -38.37 3.66
N LYS A 54 8.16 -37.89 2.45
CA LYS A 54 9.06 -38.12 1.32
C LYS A 54 10.36 -37.42 1.66
N HIS A 55 11.45 -38.19 1.64
CA HIS A 55 12.82 -37.75 1.83
C HIS A 55 13.17 -36.68 0.77
N LEU A 56 12.76 -35.43 1.03
CA LEU A 56 13.15 -34.27 0.23
C LEU A 56 14.67 -34.19 0.30
N ASN A 57 15.33 -34.17 -0.85
CA ASN A 57 16.77 -33.99 -0.90
C ASN A 57 17.13 -32.62 -0.30
N ASP A 58 18.34 -32.48 0.26
CA ASP A 58 18.83 -31.21 0.85
C ASP A 58 18.62 -30.02 -0.09
N ASP A 59 18.77 -30.23 -1.40
CA ASP A 59 18.55 -29.21 -2.45
C ASP A 59 17.08 -28.73 -2.55
N GLU A 60 16.11 -29.63 -2.38
CA GLU A 60 14.68 -29.28 -2.40
C GLU A 60 14.26 -28.52 -1.13
N ASN A 61 14.83 -28.91 0.01
CA ASN A 61 14.62 -28.21 1.27
C ASN A 61 15.25 -26.80 1.24
N GLU A 62 16.43 -26.66 0.62
CA GLU A 62 17.08 -25.36 0.37
C GLU A 62 16.24 -24.49 -0.59
N PHE A 63 15.65 -25.08 -1.63
CA PHE A 63 14.78 -24.34 -2.55
C PHE A 63 13.51 -23.83 -1.86
N LEU A 64 12.85 -24.67 -1.05
CA LEU A 64 11.65 -24.29 -0.28
C LEU A 64 11.96 -23.20 0.76
N THR A 65 13.09 -23.28 1.45
CA THR A 65 13.52 -22.23 2.39
C THR A 65 13.83 -20.93 1.67
N ARG A 66 14.56 -20.95 0.55
CA ARG A 66 14.77 -19.77 -0.30
C ARG A 66 13.45 -19.17 -0.80
N GLN A 67 12.51 -20.00 -1.25
CA GLN A 67 11.20 -19.54 -1.71
C GLN A 67 10.39 -18.90 -0.57
N ARG A 68 10.35 -19.51 0.62
CA ARG A 68 9.69 -18.95 1.83
C ARG A 68 10.29 -17.63 2.29
N LEU A 69 11.62 -17.50 2.24
CA LEU A 69 12.32 -16.25 2.55
C LEU A 69 11.96 -15.13 1.55
N THR A 70 11.78 -15.48 0.27
CA THR A 70 11.36 -14.50 -0.74
C THR A 70 9.92 -14.04 -0.54
N SER A 71 9.00 -14.92 -0.10
CA SER A 71 7.61 -14.53 0.19
C SER A 71 7.52 -13.63 1.43
N THR A 72 8.15 -14.00 2.55
CA THR A 72 8.14 -13.17 3.77
C THR A 72 8.76 -11.80 3.55
N ARG A 73 9.90 -11.72 2.83
CA ARG A 73 10.51 -10.44 2.47
C ARG A 73 9.60 -9.60 1.56
N ARG A 74 8.93 -10.23 0.60
CA ARG A 74 7.99 -9.54 -0.32
C ARG A 74 6.80 -8.99 0.44
N GLU A 75 6.26 -9.76 1.39
CA GLU A 75 5.15 -9.35 2.26
C GLU A 75 5.52 -8.19 3.17
N ALA A 76 6.68 -8.26 3.84
CA ALA A 76 7.19 -7.17 4.66
C ALA A 76 7.32 -5.87 3.85
N MET A 77 7.91 -5.95 2.66
CA MET A 77 8.03 -4.78 1.77
C MET A 77 6.68 -4.28 1.26
N SER A 78 5.70 -5.17 1.05
CA SER A 78 4.35 -4.76 0.69
C SER A 78 3.69 -3.99 1.81
N LEU A 79 3.71 -4.55 3.03
CA LEU A 79 3.17 -3.92 4.22
C LEU A 79 3.82 -2.56 4.49
N TYR A 80 5.14 -2.45 4.37
CA TYR A 80 5.83 -1.17 4.51
C TYR A 80 5.28 -0.13 3.51
N ARG A 81 5.13 -0.50 2.23
CA ARG A 81 4.54 0.40 1.22
C ARG A 81 3.10 0.76 1.55
N ASP A 82 2.31 -0.18 2.07
CA ASP A 82 0.92 0.06 2.46
C ASP A 82 0.84 1.05 3.63
N ILE A 83 1.71 0.92 4.63
CA ILE A 83 1.85 1.91 5.72
C ILE A 83 2.19 3.29 5.13
N ILE A 84 3.20 3.38 4.26
CA ILE A 84 3.60 4.66 3.66
C ILE A 84 2.45 5.27 2.84
N ARG A 85 1.68 4.46 2.11
CA ARG A 85 0.48 4.94 1.40
C ARG A 85 -0.59 5.42 2.38
N ALA A 86 -0.89 4.66 3.43
CA ALA A 86 -1.87 5.00 4.45
C ALA A 86 -1.52 6.30 5.17
N THR A 87 -0.24 6.52 5.53
CA THR A 87 0.22 7.75 6.20
C THR A 87 -0.13 9.03 5.42
N ARG A 88 -0.33 8.93 4.10
CA ARG A 88 -0.69 10.09 3.27
C ARG A 88 -2.04 10.69 3.67
N PHE A 89 -2.96 9.90 4.20
CA PHE A 89 -4.29 10.41 4.56
C PHE A 89 -4.31 11.11 5.93
N PHE A 90 -3.27 10.94 6.76
CA PHE A 90 -3.15 11.57 8.08
C PHE A 90 -2.58 12.99 7.96
N MET A 91 -3.40 13.92 7.47
CA MET A 91 -2.99 15.31 7.20
C MET A 91 -3.07 16.23 8.44
N TRP A 92 -3.31 15.67 9.62
CA TRP A 92 -3.72 16.42 10.79
C TRP A 92 -2.53 16.57 11.74
N PRO A 93 -2.36 17.74 12.38
CA PRO A 93 -1.33 17.89 13.39
C PRO A 93 -1.72 17.15 14.67
N ASP A 94 -0.72 16.58 15.32
CA ASP A 94 -0.75 16.15 16.71
C ASP A 94 -0.88 17.36 17.65
N SER A 95 -1.18 17.11 18.92
CA SER A 95 -1.18 18.06 20.03
C SER A 95 0.06 18.97 20.09
N ARG A 96 1.20 18.47 19.64
CA ARG A 96 2.49 19.19 19.56
C ARG A 96 2.66 20.02 18.29
N GLY A 97 1.66 20.06 17.40
CA GLY A 97 1.71 20.73 16.10
C GLY A 97 2.39 19.95 14.98
N VAL A 98 2.90 18.73 15.24
CA VAL A 98 3.59 17.90 14.24
C VAL A 98 2.58 17.08 13.44
N LEU A 99 2.71 17.03 12.11
CA LEU A 99 1.83 16.22 11.26
C LEU A 99 1.95 14.72 11.60
N TRP A 100 0.80 14.08 11.86
CA TRP A 100 0.74 12.63 12.12
C TRP A 100 1.39 11.79 11.02
N ARG A 101 1.31 12.23 9.77
CA ARG A 101 2.02 11.60 8.64
C ARG A 101 3.50 11.36 8.92
N GLU A 102 4.22 12.38 9.40
CA GLU A 102 5.67 12.28 9.58
C GLU A 102 6.01 11.39 10.78
N VAL A 103 5.26 11.53 11.87
CA VAL A 103 5.40 10.67 13.05
C VAL A 103 5.19 9.19 12.68
N LEU A 104 4.14 8.88 11.93
CA LEU A 104 3.84 7.51 11.52
C LEU A 104 4.89 6.93 10.57
N ARG A 105 5.45 7.74 9.67
CA ARG A 105 6.54 7.32 8.77
C ARG A 105 7.82 7.03 9.53
N GLU A 106 8.19 7.90 10.46
CA GLU A 106 9.38 7.72 11.29
C GLU A 106 9.25 6.47 12.15
N ASN A 107 8.10 6.27 12.79
CA ASN A 107 7.83 5.08 13.58
C ASN A 107 7.89 3.82 12.72
N ALA A 108 7.21 3.80 11.57
CA ALA A 108 7.26 2.65 10.67
C ALA A 108 8.70 2.32 10.23
N ARG A 109 9.52 3.33 9.93
CA ARG A 109 10.93 3.12 9.61
C ARG A 109 11.69 2.49 10.78
N LYS A 110 11.52 3.00 12.00
CA LYS A 110 12.18 2.47 13.20
C LYS A 110 11.79 1.02 13.47
N GLU A 111 10.51 0.68 13.39
CA GLU A 111 10.02 -0.70 13.60
C GLU A 111 10.60 -1.67 12.57
N PHE A 112 10.61 -1.29 11.29
CA PHE A 112 11.18 -2.14 10.23
C PHE A 112 12.70 -2.24 10.31
N ASP A 113 13.39 -1.18 10.71
CA ASP A 113 14.84 -1.20 10.91
C ASP A 113 15.20 -2.08 12.13
N ALA A 114 14.39 -2.08 13.19
CA ALA A 114 14.57 -2.94 14.36
C ALA A 114 14.36 -4.43 14.04
N ALA A 115 13.34 -4.76 13.24
CA ALA A 115 13.04 -6.14 12.84
C ALA A 115 13.89 -6.66 11.66
N ARG A 116 14.82 -5.85 11.12
CA ARG A 116 15.55 -6.15 9.87
C ARG A 116 16.32 -7.48 9.89
N PHE A 117 16.82 -7.87 11.06
CA PHE A 117 17.64 -9.08 11.22
C PHE A 117 16.88 -10.22 11.90
N GLU A 118 15.57 -10.10 12.04
CA GLU A 118 14.75 -11.18 12.56
C GLU A 118 14.79 -12.37 11.59
N LYS A 119 14.98 -13.56 12.14
CA LYS A 119 15.13 -14.82 11.38
C LYS A 119 14.11 -15.86 11.80
N ASP A 120 13.48 -15.69 12.96
CA ASP A 120 12.46 -16.63 13.43
C ASP A 120 11.18 -16.46 12.59
N PRO A 121 10.76 -17.50 11.83
CA PRO A 121 9.57 -17.43 10.98
C PRO A 121 8.28 -17.15 11.76
N GLU A 122 8.19 -17.57 13.03
CA GLU A 122 7.00 -17.31 13.85
C GLU A 122 6.92 -15.84 14.28
N VAL A 123 8.07 -15.25 14.62
CA VAL A 123 8.15 -13.82 14.97
C VAL A 123 7.84 -12.98 13.72
N ILE A 124 8.43 -13.30 12.57
CA ILE A 124 8.16 -12.61 11.30
C ILE A 124 6.67 -12.66 10.96
N THR A 125 6.06 -13.83 11.05
CA THR A 125 4.63 -14.01 10.75
C THR A 125 3.76 -13.17 11.69
N ARG A 126 4.06 -13.18 13.00
CA ARG A 126 3.34 -12.34 13.99
C ARG A 126 3.48 -10.85 13.69
N LEU A 127 4.67 -10.38 13.33
CA LEU A 127 4.91 -8.99 12.97
C LEU A 127 4.13 -8.59 11.71
N LEU A 128 4.07 -9.46 10.70
CA LEU A 128 3.35 -9.20 9.46
C LEU A 128 1.84 -9.12 9.70
N ILE A 129 1.26 -10.07 10.44
CA ILE A 129 -0.17 -10.09 10.75
C ILE A 129 -0.53 -8.88 11.63
N GLY A 130 0.18 -8.70 12.74
CA GLY A 130 -0.07 -7.60 13.67
C GLY A 130 0.11 -6.22 13.02
N GLY A 131 1.08 -6.08 12.12
CA GLY A 131 1.28 -4.86 11.35
C GLY A 131 0.12 -4.57 10.39
N ARG A 132 -0.45 -5.58 9.72
CA ARG A 132 -1.63 -5.42 8.86
C ARG A 132 -2.87 -5.00 9.66
N ASP A 133 -3.12 -5.67 10.78
CA ASP A 133 -4.24 -5.35 11.66
C ASP A 133 -4.13 -3.92 12.21
N ALA A 134 -2.92 -3.51 12.60
CA ALA A 134 -2.66 -2.16 13.06
C ALA A 134 -2.92 -1.10 11.96
N VAL A 135 -2.55 -1.37 10.71
CA VAL A 135 -2.85 -0.49 9.57
C VAL A 135 -4.35 -0.38 9.35
N GLN A 136 -5.07 -1.50 9.37
CA GLN A 136 -6.52 -1.50 9.19
C GLN A 136 -7.21 -0.68 10.29
N ALA A 137 -6.87 -0.94 11.55
CA ALA A 137 -7.42 -0.19 12.69
C ALA A 137 -7.09 1.31 12.62
N ALA A 138 -5.91 1.69 12.10
CA ALA A 138 -5.55 3.09 11.90
C ALA A 138 -6.41 3.75 10.80
N LEU A 139 -6.68 3.05 9.71
CA LEU A 139 -7.55 3.53 8.64
C LEU A 139 -9.01 3.66 9.11
N ASP A 140 -9.50 2.74 9.92
CA ASP A 140 -10.86 2.82 10.49
C ASP A 140 -11.00 4.08 11.36
N LYS A 141 -10.02 4.32 12.24
CA LYS A 141 -9.96 5.55 13.06
C LYS A 141 -9.89 6.82 12.21
N LEU A 142 -9.16 6.79 11.10
CA LEU A 142 -9.09 7.91 10.16
C LEU A 142 -10.47 8.19 9.56
N VAL A 143 -11.20 7.16 9.13
CA VAL A 143 -12.55 7.29 8.57
C VAL A 143 -13.53 7.86 9.60
N GLU A 144 -13.49 7.36 10.84
CA GLU A 144 -14.29 7.91 11.94
C GLU A 144 -14.02 9.38 12.16
N LYS A 145 -12.74 9.75 12.18
CA LYS A 145 -12.29 11.12 12.34
C LYS A 145 -12.78 12.02 11.19
N GLN A 146 -12.71 11.55 9.93
CA GLN A 146 -13.26 12.27 8.79
C GLN A 146 -14.78 12.49 8.92
N LYS A 147 -15.54 11.47 9.32
CA LYS A 147 -16.99 11.58 9.55
C LYS A 147 -17.32 12.64 10.61
N GLN A 148 -16.59 12.65 11.73
CA GLN A 148 -16.75 13.64 12.80
C GLN A 148 -16.51 15.07 12.31
N GLN A 149 -15.56 15.26 11.40
CA GLN A 149 -15.25 16.59 10.87
C GLN A 149 -16.37 17.12 9.98
N ILE A 150 -16.88 16.28 9.07
CA ILE A 150 -18.02 16.63 8.19
C ILE A 150 -19.26 16.98 9.02
N GLU A 151 -19.54 16.20 10.06
CA GLU A 151 -20.68 16.44 10.94
C GLU A 151 -20.55 17.77 11.72
N LYS A 152 -19.35 18.09 12.21
CA LYS A 152 -19.06 19.38 12.85
C LYS A 152 -19.28 20.56 11.90
N GLU A 153 -18.78 20.46 10.67
CA GLU A 153 -18.95 21.49 9.64
C GLU A 153 -20.43 21.70 9.29
N ARG A 154 -21.20 20.60 9.16
CA ARG A 154 -22.65 20.65 8.91
C ARG A 154 -23.43 21.29 10.07
N ASN A 155 -23.06 20.98 11.31
CA ASN A 155 -23.71 21.57 12.48
C ASN A 155 -23.37 23.06 12.66
N GLN A 156 -22.17 23.48 12.25
CA GLN A 156 -21.78 24.89 12.24
C GLN A 156 -22.51 25.68 11.14
N SER A 157 -22.73 25.10 9.96
CA SER A 157 -23.47 25.76 8.89
C SER A 157 -24.96 25.89 9.17
N HIS A 158 -25.58 24.95 9.90
CA HIS A 158 -26.98 25.07 10.35
C HIS A 158 -27.20 26.11 11.47
N ARG A 159 -26.13 26.55 12.16
CA ARG A 159 -26.20 27.53 13.26
C ARG A 159 -25.93 28.98 12.82
N ARG A 160 -25.54 29.19 11.57
CA ARG A 160 -25.30 30.52 10.97
C ARG A 160 -26.46 30.89 10.06
#